data_AF-A0A7J4Q377-F1
#
_entry.id   AF-A0A7J4Q377-F1
#
_cell.length_a   1.000
_cell.length_b   1.000
_cell.length_c   1.000
_cell.angle_alpha   90.00
_cell.angle_beta   90.00
_cell.angle_gamma   90.00
#
_symmetry.space_group_name_H-M   'P 1'
#
loop_
_entity.id
_entity.type
_entity.pdbx_description
1 polymer ?
#
loop_
_entity_poly.entity_id
_entity_poly.type
_entity_poly.pdbx_seq_one_letter_code
_entity_poly.pdbx_strand_id
1 'polypeptide(L)'
;ELNQEELDRLALIAPKASVAIIRNYGVAEKRTIELGSELINIVKCSFSNCITQNDREPLPHKLKIISSEPMEIRCSYCGKNQDIDEIVDYII
;
A
#
# COMPACT_ATOMS: atom_id res chain seq x y z
N GLU A 1 0.62 -0.86 -19.96
CA GLU A 1 1.61 -1.61 -19.18
C GLU A 1 1.25 -1.46 -17.71
N LEU A 2 1.42 -2.49 -16.88
CA LEU A 2 1.17 -2.37 -15.44
C LEU A 2 2.14 -1.34 -14.83
N ASN A 3 1.58 -0.31 -14.20
CA ASN A 3 2.37 0.75 -13.59
C ASN A 3 2.86 0.28 -12.20
N GLN A 4 3.98 0.81 -11.71
CA GLN A 4 4.52 0.42 -10.38
C GLN A 4 3.49 0.58 -9.25
N GLU A 5 2.63 1.61 -9.32
CA GLU A 5 1.56 1.84 -8.35
C GLU A 5 0.55 0.69 -8.25
N GLU A 6 0.24 0.00 -9.36
CA GLU A 6 -0.69 -1.14 -9.35
C GLU A 6 -0.06 -2.38 -8.70
N LEU A 7 1.26 -2.56 -8.87
CA LEU A 7 2.03 -3.61 -8.21
C LEU A 7 2.13 -3.37 -6.71
N ASP A 8 2.28 -2.11 -6.29
CA ASP A 8 2.37 -1.76 -4.87
C ASP A 8 1.01 -1.93 -4.16
N ARG A 9 -0.11 -1.72 -4.85
CA ARG A 9 -1.46 -2.08 -4.34
C ARG A 9 -1.60 -3.57 -4.10
N LEU A 10 -1.10 -4.39 -5.03
CA LEU A 10 -1.09 -5.85 -4.87
C LEU A 10 -0.20 -6.30 -3.70
N ALA A 11 0.89 -5.58 -3.42
CA ALA A 11 1.79 -5.85 -2.29
C ALA A 11 1.07 -5.85 -0.94
N LEU A 12 0.13 -4.93 -0.75
CA LEU A 12 -0.61 -4.76 0.50
C LEU A 12 -1.54 -5.94 0.77
N ILE A 13 -2.30 -6.36 -0.24
CA ILE A 13 -3.26 -7.46 -0.13
C ILE A 13 -2.52 -8.81 -0.11
N ALA A 14 -1.42 -8.91 -0.87
CA ALA A 14 -0.66 -10.13 -1.05
C ALA A 14 0.85 -9.86 -0.93
N PRO A 15 1.38 -9.73 0.31
CA PRO A 15 2.80 -9.48 0.60
C PRO A 15 3.79 -10.44 -0.06
N LYS A 16 3.34 -11.64 -0.43
CA LYS A 16 4.15 -12.72 -1.02
C LYS A 16 3.81 -12.98 -2.49
N ALA A 17 3.02 -12.11 -3.13
CA ALA A 17 2.65 -12.27 -4.54
C ALA A 17 3.84 -11.98 -5.46
N SER A 18 3.91 -12.74 -6.55
CA SER A 18 4.87 -12.53 -7.64
C SER A 18 4.10 -12.17 -8.90
N VAL A 19 4.50 -11.10 -9.59
CA VAL A 19 3.88 -10.70 -10.86
C VAL A 19 4.81 -11.04 -12.02
N ALA A 20 4.28 -11.76 -13.00
CA ALA A 20 4.98 -12.08 -14.24
C ALA A 20 4.44 -11.22 -15.39
N ILE A 21 5.32 -10.46 -16.03
CA ILE A 21 5.01 -9.66 -17.22
C ILE A 21 5.28 -10.53 -18.45
N ILE A 22 4.23 -10.83 -19.22
CA ILE A 22 4.31 -11.65 -20.44
C ILE A 22 4.36 -10.74 -21.67
N ARG A 23 5.36 -10.91 -22.54
CA ARG A 23 5.44 -10.25 -23.85
C ARG A 23 5.70 -11.32 -24.92
N ASN A 24 4.99 -11.24 -26.05
CA ASN A 24 5.13 -12.19 -27.17
C ASN A 24 5.02 -13.67 -26.75
N TYR A 25 4.05 -14.01 -25.89
CA TYR A 25 3.83 -15.37 -25.38
C TYR A 25 5.00 -15.96 -24.54
N GLY A 26 6.02 -15.15 -24.22
CA GLY A 26 7.11 -15.51 -23.31
C GLY A 26 7.06 -14.68 -22.02
N VAL A 27 7.54 -15.26 -20.92
CA VAL A 27 7.73 -14.51 -19.66
C VAL A 27 8.91 -13.57 -19.86
N ALA A 28 8.63 -12.27 -19.97
CA ALA A 28 9.65 -11.25 -20.21
C ALA A 28 10.33 -10.81 -18.90
N GLU A 29 9.57 -10.74 -17.81
CA GLU A 29 10.06 -10.29 -16.50
C GLU A 29 9.24 -10.94 -15.37
N LYS A 30 9.90 -11.39 -14.31
CA LYS A 30 9.24 -11.76 -13.05
C LYS A 30 9.67 -10.75 -11.99
N ARG A 31 8.72 -10.00 -11.46
CA ARG A 31 8.94 -9.10 -10.33
C ARG A 31 8.31 -9.71 -9.09
N THR A 32 9.15 -9.98 -8.09
CA THR A 32 8.69 -10.23 -6.73
C THR A 32 8.24 -8.90 -6.17
N ILE A 33 6.99 -8.83 -5.71
CA ILE A 33 6.49 -7.62 -5.08
C ILE A 33 7.08 -7.61 -3.67
N GLU A 34 7.98 -6.68 -3.38
CA GLU A 34 8.48 -6.44 -2.04
C GLU A 34 7.67 -5.30 -1.42
N LEU A 35 7.05 -5.53 -0.26
CA LEU A 35 6.49 -4.45 0.54
C LEU A 35 7.63 -3.51 0.94
N GLY A 36 7.62 -2.30 0.37
CA GLY A 36 8.51 -1.24 0.80
C GLY A 36 8.28 -0.86 2.27
N SER A 37 9.15 -0.03 2.83
CA SER A 37 8.97 0.51 4.18
C SER A 37 7.82 1.52 4.29
N GLU A 38 7.36 2.07 3.15
CA GLU A 38 6.31 3.07 3.06
C GLU A 38 5.34 2.77 1.92
N LEU A 39 4.06 3.09 2.12
CA LEU A 39 2.96 2.98 1.18
C LEU A 39 2.42 4.39 0.93
N ILE A 40 2.41 4.85 -0.31
CA ILE A 40 2.01 6.21 -0.69
C ILE A 40 0.83 6.16 -1.64
N ASN A 41 -0.31 6.75 -1.27
CA ASN A 41 -1.55 6.80 -2.06
C ASN A 41 -2.14 5.43 -2.46
N ILE A 42 -1.83 4.39 -1.68
CA ILE A 42 -2.35 3.04 -1.87
C ILE A 42 -3.62 2.84 -1.02
N VAL A 43 -3.58 3.37 0.20
CA VAL A 43 -4.65 3.18 1.18
C VAL A 43 -4.89 4.45 1.96
N LYS A 44 -6.16 4.71 2.31
CA LYS A 44 -6.52 5.82 3.18
C LYS A 44 -6.29 5.45 4.65
N CYS A 45 -6.06 6.47 5.48
CA CYS A 45 -6.00 6.29 6.92
C CYS A 45 -7.41 5.95 7.45
N SER A 46 -7.58 4.90 8.25
CA SER A 46 -8.89 4.52 8.81
C SER A 46 -9.44 5.57 9.79
N PHE A 47 -8.57 6.45 10.29
CA PHE A 47 -8.94 7.48 11.25
C PHE A 47 -9.50 8.73 10.56
N SER A 48 -10.78 9.02 10.82
CA SER A 48 -11.50 10.19 10.30
C SER A 48 -10.93 11.54 10.75
N ASN A 49 -10.19 11.57 11.87
CA ASN A 49 -9.51 12.77 12.36
C ASN A 49 -8.12 13.01 11.74
N CYS A 50 -7.70 12.18 10.78
CA CYS A 50 -6.44 12.36 10.09
C CYS A 50 -6.50 13.54 9.11
N ILE A 51 -5.45 14.35 9.04
CA ILE A 51 -5.36 15.48 8.09
C ILE A 51 -5.52 15.03 6.63
N THR A 52 -5.10 13.79 6.31
CA THR A 52 -5.24 13.22 4.96
C THR A 52 -6.68 12.93 4.55
N GLN A 53 -7.64 12.91 5.47
CA GLN A 53 -9.07 12.76 5.18
C GLN A 53 -9.78 14.10 4.92
N ASN A 54 -9.09 15.23 5.08
CA ASN A 54 -9.69 16.55 4.91
C ASN A 54 -9.65 16.97 3.44
N ASP A 55 -10.82 17.06 2.78
CA ASP A 55 -10.94 17.46 1.37
C ASP A 55 -10.39 18.87 1.07
N ARG A 56 -10.21 19.71 2.11
CA ARG A 56 -9.63 21.05 1.95
C ARG A 56 -8.11 21.03 1.75
N GLU A 57 -7.44 19.92 2.04
CA GLU A 57 -6.00 19.77 1.91
C GLU A 57 -5.65 18.39 1.33
N PRO A 58 -5.54 18.27 -0.01
CA PRO A 58 -5.31 16.99 -0.69
C PRO A 58 -3.86 16.53 -0.48
N LEU A 59 -3.55 16.06 0.72
CA LEU A 59 -2.27 15.47 1.07
C LEU A 59 -2.24 14.00 0.64
N PRO A 60 -1.11 13.51 0.11
CA PRO A 60 -0.99 12.10 -0.22
C PRO A 60 -1.09 11.24 1.05
N HIS A 61 -1.83 10.14 0.99
CA HIS A 61 -1.89 9.20 2.12
C HIS A 61 -0.55 8.47 2.22
N LYS A 62 0.16 8.63 3.34
CA LYS A 62 1.45 7.97 3.58
C LYS A 62 1.38 7.09 4.82
N LEU A 63 1.53 5.79 4.63
CA LEU A 63 1.56 4.79 5.68
C LEU A 63 2.94 4.16 5.73
N LYS A 64 3.47 3.93 6.92
CA LYS A 64 4.76 3.27 7.14
C LYS A 64 4.53 1.90 7.72
N ILE A 65 5.27 0.92 7.22
CA ILE A 65 5.29 -0.41 7.78
C ILE A 65 6.41 -0.43 8.82
N ILE A 66 6.02 -0.55 10.09
CA ILE A 66 6.94 -0.54 11.23
C ILE A 66 7.49 -1.95 11.47
N SER A 67 6.66 -2.96 11.25
CA SER A 67 7.01 -4.38 11.39
C SER A 67 6.22 -5.19 10.38
N SER A 68 6.80 -6.25 9.83
CA SER A 68 6.12 -7.22 8.96
C SER A 68 5.60 -8.44 9.72
N GLU A 69 6.16 -8.76 10.90
CA GLU A 69 5.79 -9.92 11.72
C GLU A 69 5.90 -9.57 13.23
N PRO A 70 4.81 -9.16 13.91
CA PRO A 70 3.46 -8.93 13.38
C PRO A 70 3.41 -7.73 12.45
N MET A 71 2.48 -7.74 11.48
CA MET A 71 2.35 -6.67 10.50
C MET A 71 1.79 -5.41 11.16
N GLU A 72 2.65 -4.44 11.43
CA GLU A 72 2.29 -3.17 12.06
C GLU A 72 2.43 -2.04 11.04
N ILE A 73 1.31 -1.36 10.78
CA ILE A 73 1.26 -0.22 9.87
C ILE A 73 0.92 1.03 10.69
N ARG A 74 1.61 2.13 10.42
CA ARG A 74 1.38 3.42 11.09
C ARG A 74 1.23 4.54 10.08
N CYS A 75 0.23 5.39 10.26
CA CYS A 75 0.09 6.59 9.44
C CYS A 75 1.23 7.58 9.73
N SER A 76 1.88 8.11 8.70
CA SER A 76 2.96 9.12 8.85
C SER A 76 2.45 10.46 9.41
N TYR A 77 1.15 10.73 9.29
CA TYR A 77 0.56 12.01 9.66
C TYR A 77 -0.02 12.01 11.07
N CYS A 78 -1.01 11.15 11.35
CA CYS A 78 -1.61 11.08 12.68
C CYS A 78 -0.85 10.19 13.67
N GLY A 79 0.14 9.42 13.19
CA GLY A 79 0.95 8.52 14.03
C GLY A 79 0.19 7.34 14.62
N LYS A 80 -1.09 7.14 14.26
CA LYS A 80 -1.92 6.03 14.74
C LYS A 80 -1.55 4.72 14.05
N ASN A 81 -1.49 3.64 14.82
CA ASN A 81 -1.42 2.29 14.28
C ASN A 81 -2.72 1.98 13.54
N GLN A 82 -2.61 1.33 12.39
CA GLN A 82 -3.72 0.90 11.56
C GLN A 82 -3.87 -0.61 11.73
N ASP A 83 -5.10 -1.07 11.91
CA ASP A 83 -5.41 -2.49 11.84
C ASP A 83 -5.37 -2.92 10.37
N ILE A 84 -4.73 -4.06 10.10
CA ILE A 84 -4.65 -4.59 8.74
C ILE A 84 -6.01 -5.05 8.23
N ASP A 85 -6.88 -5.53 9.11
CA ASP A 85 -8.22 -6.00 8.72
C ASP A 85 -9.12 -4.80 8.38
N GLU A 86 -9.04 -3.71 9.14
CA GLU A 86 -9.79 -2.48 8.86
C GLU A 86 -9.25 -1.74 7.62
N ILE A 87 -7.92 -1.69 7.43
CA ILE A 87 -7.33 -0.87 6.38
C ILE A 87 -7.62 -1.41 4.96
N VAL A 88 -7.95 -2.69 4.82
CA VAL A 88 -8.37 -3.28 3.53
C VAL A 88 -9.61 -2.56 2.96
N ASP A 89 -10.53 -2.14 3.82
CA ASP A 89 -11.76 -1.43 3.39
C ASP A 89 -11.47 0.00 2.89
N TYR A 90 -10.27 0.52 3.13
CA TYR A 90 -9.85 1.89 2.81
C TYR A 90 -8.90 1.96 1.59
N ILE A 91 -8.72 0.88 0.84
CA ILE A 91 -7.89 0.84 -0.37
C ILE A 91 -8.46 1.79 -1.44
N ILE A 92 -7.57 2.53 -2.12
CA ILE A 92 -7.90 3.48 -3.22
C ILE A 92 -7.86 2.76 -4.57
#